data_AF-A0A9Q9SQD1-F1
#
_entry.id   AF-A0A9Q9SQD1-F1
#
_cell.length_a   1.000
_cell.length_b   1.000
_cell.length_c   1.000
_cell.angle_alpha   90.00
_cell.angle_beta   90.00
_cell.angle_gamma   90.00
#
_symmetry.space_group_name_H-M   'P 1'
#
loop_
_entity.id
_entity.type
_entity.pdbx_description
1 polymer ?
#
loop_
_entity_poly.entity_id
_entity_poly.type
_entity_poly.pdbx_seq_one_letter_code
_entity_poly.pdbx_strand_id
1 'polypeptide(L)' 'MPGGKPAGVRCVQLGDDLRCMIFGRPERPACCSGLQPSADMCGASRDDALAWLTRLEAATRPAHPGESSA' A
#
# COMPACT_ATOMS: atom_id res chain seq x y z
N MET A 1 14.35 1.07 -3.24
CA MET A 1 14.15 0.60 -1.85
C MET A 1 14.53 -0.87 -1.77
N PRO A 2 15.81 -1.19 -1.52
CA PRO A 2 16.20 -2.57 -1.22
C PRO A 2 15.52 -2.97 0.10
N GLY A 3 14.53 -3.86 0.05
CA GLY A 3 13.68 -4.26 1.19
C GLY A 3 12.23 -3.76 1.16
N GLY A 4 11.84 -2.93 0.18
CA GLY A 4 10.47 -2.41 0.07
C GLY A 4 10.13 -1.31 1.08
N LYS A 5 8.86 -0.91 1.12
CA LYS A 5 8.33 0.10 2.05
C LYS A 5 7.79 -0.62 3.30
N PRO A 6 8.14 -0.20 4.53
CA PRO A 6 7.51 -0.77 5.71
C PRO A 6 5.99 -0.58 5.73
N ALA A 7 5.28 -1.48 6.41
CA ALA A 7 3.85 -1.35 6.67
C ALA A 7 3.57 -0.08 7.50
N GLY A 8 2.44 0.58 7.26
CA GLY A 8 2.06 1.82 7.96
C GLY A 8 2.89 3.07 7.64
N VAL A 9 4.06 2.94 6.99
CA VAL A 9 4.92 4.09 6.66
C VAL A 9 4.47 4.77 5.37
N ARG A 10 4.36 6.10 5.38
CA ARG A 10 4.04 6.91 4.18
C ARG A 10 5.15 6.74 3.14
N CYS A 11 4.77 6.60 1.86
CA CYS A 11 5.75 6.49 0.77
C CYS A 11 6.51 7.81 0.60
N VAL A 12 7.84 7.75 0.51
CA VAL A 12 8.71 8.91 0.27
C VAL A 12 8.44 9.59 -1.08
N GLN A 13 7.93 8.83 -2.05
CA GLN A 13 7.61 9.34 -3.39
C GLN A 13 6.21 9.97 -3.49
N LEU A 14 5.50 10.12 -2.36
CA LEU A 14 4.18 10.74 -2.33
C LEU A 14 4.33 12.25 -2.08
N GLY A 15 3.84 13.07 -2.99
CA GLY A 15 3.79 14.54 -2.83
C GLY A 15 2.72 14.98 -1.83
N ASP A 16 2.65 16.28 -1.58
CA ASP A 16 1.66 16.88 -0.67
C ASP A 16 0.23 16.74 -1.19
N ASP A 17 0.07 16.64 -2.51
CA ASP A 17 -1.19 16.39 -3.21
C ASP A 17 -1.58 14.90 -3.27
N LEU A 18 -0.83 14.03 -2.58
CA LEU A 18 -0.99 12.58 -2.59
C LEU A 18 -0.79 11.93 -3.97
N ARG A 19 -0.08 12.58 -4.89
CA ARG A 19 0.34 11.99 -6.17
C ARG A 19 1.76 11.44 -6.10
N CYS A 20 2.02 10.38 -6.87
CA CYS A 20 3.35 9.79 -6.94
C CYS A 20 4.26 10.67 -7.81
N MET A 21 5.34 11.20 -7.22
CA MET A 21 6.31 12.06 -7.91
C MET A 21 7.06 11.36 -9.06
N ILE A 22 7.05 10.03 -9.09
CA ILE A 22 7.68 9.21 -10.13
C ILE A 22 6.66 8.41 -10.96
N PHE A 23 5.42 8.88 -11.05
CA PHE A 23 4.39 8.23 -11.87
C PHE A 23 4.85 8.14 -13.34
N GLY A 24 4.75 6.95 -13.93
CA GLY A 24 5.15 6.69 -15.32
C GLY A 24 6.66 6.54 -15.55
N ARG A 25 7.49 6.73 -14.52
CA ARG A 25 8.95 6.61 -14.62
C ARG A 25 9.43 5.18 -14.36
N PRO A 26 10.54 4.73 -14.98
CA PRO A 26 11.07 3.37 -14.80
C PRO A 26 11.50 3.05 -13.36
N GLU A 27 11.79 4.06 -12.54
CA GLU A 27 12.12 3.89 -11.13
C GLU A 27 10.91 3.54 -10.25
N ARG A 28 9.68 3.68 -10.77
CA ARG A 28 8.46 3.31 -10.03
C ARG A 28 8.43 1.80 -9.83
N PRO A 29 8.35 1.30 -8.58
CA PRO A 29 8.39 -0.14 -8.34
C PRO A 29 7.26 -0.88 -9.05
N ALA A 30 7.57 -2.08 -9.58
CA ALA A 30 6.62 -2.90 -10.34
C ALA A 30 5.31 -3.21 -9.58
N CYS A 31 5.40 -3.44 -8.25
CA CYS A 31 4.22 -3.60 -7.40
C CYS A 31 3.31 -2.37 -7.46
N CYS A 32 3.87 -1.16 -7.44
CA CYS A 32 3.10 0.09 -7.46
C CYS A 32 2.54 0.40 -8.86
N SER A 33 3.18 -0.01 -9.94
CA SER A 33 2.67 0.18 -11.31
C SER A 33 1.68 -0.92 -11.73
N GLY A 34 1.84 -2.13 -11.18
CA GLY A 34 0.95 -3.27 -11.43
C GLY A 34 -0.37 -3.21 -10.66
N LEU A 35 -0.41 -2.51 -9.52
CA LEU A 35 -1.65 -2.32 -8.76
C LEU A 35 -2.60 -1.38 -9.51
N GLN A 36 -3.72 -1.92 -10.01
CA GLN A 36 -4.78 -1.16 -10.64
C GLN A 36 -5.87 -0.81 -9.60
N PRO A 37 -6.37 0.44 -9.59
CA PRO A 37 -7.50 0.80 -8.73
C PRO A 37 -8.76 0.05 -9.17
N SER A 38 -9.58 -0.37 -8.21
CA SER A 38 -10.92 -0.90 -8.47
C SER A 38 -11.95 -0.20 -7.59
N ALA A 39 -13.23 -0.25 -7.99
CA ALA A 39 -14.31 0.35 -7.21
C ALA A 39 -14.39 -0.21 -5.79
N ASP A 40 -14.19 -1.52 -5.63
CA ASP A 40 -14.21 -2.19 -4.31
C ASP A 40 -13.08 -1.71 -3.40
N MET A 41 -11.92 -1.37 -3.99
CA MET A 41 -10.77 -0.83 -3.26
C MET A 41 -10.96 0.64 -2.88
N CYS A 42 -11.48 1.44 -3.80
CA CYS A 42 -11.52 2.89 -3.66
C CYS A 42 -12.75 3.39 -2.89
N GLY A 43 -13.88 2.66 -2.94
CA GLY A 43 -15.12 3.09 -2.30
C GLY A 43 -15.63 4.43 -2.83
N ALA A 44 -16.36 5.17 -1.99
CA ALA A 44 -16.89 6.50 -2.33
C ALA A 44 -16.02 7.65 -1.79
N SER A 45 -15.07 7.34 -0.91
CA SER A 45 -14.24 8.32 -0.22
C SER A 45 -12.85 7.80 0.11
N ARG A 46 -11.93 8.72 0.44
CA ARG A 46 -10.60 8.37 0.94
C ARG A 46 -10.66 7.49 2.20
N ASP A 47 -11.60 7.76 3.09
CA ASP A 47 -11.78 6.99 4.32
C ASP A 47 -12.25 5.55 4.03
N ASP A 48 -13.12 5.35 3.04
CA ASP A 48 -13.51 4.01 2.59
C ASP A 48 -12.30 3.22 2.08
N ALA A 49 -11.47 3.86 1.23
CA ALA A 49 -10.27 3.25 0.68
C ALA A 49 -9.27 2.88 1.78
N LEU A 50 -9.07 3.75 2.77
CA LEU A 50 -8.20 3.47 3.90
C LEU A 50 -8.74 2.35 4.78
N ALA A 51 -10.05 2.31 5.08
CA ALA A 51 -10.66 1.22 5.83
C ALA A 51 -10.52 -0.12 5.09
N TRP A 52 -10.63 -0.12 3.77
CA TRP A 52 -10.39 -1.31 2.95
C TRP A 52 -8.93 -1.77 3.01
N LEU A 53 -7.97 -0.86 2.87
CA LEU A 53 -6.54 -1.17 2.97
C LEU A 53 -6.18 -1.71 4.36
N THR A 54 -6.69 -1.11 5.44
CA THR A 54 -6.44 -1.59 6.80
C THR A 54 -6.96 -3.01 7.01
N ARG A 55 -8.13 -3.35 6.46
CA ARG A 55 -8.67 -4.72 6.50
C ARG A 55 -7.76 -5.70 5.76
N LEU A 56 -7.26 -5.34 4.58
CA LEU A 56 -6.32 -6.16 3.84
C LEU A 56 -5.00 -6.35 4.58
N GLU A 57 -4.43 -5.27 5.11
CA GLU A 57 -3.18 -5.33 5.87
C GLU A 57 -3.33 -6.29 7.06
N ALA A 58 -4.47 -6.30 7.75
CA ALA A 58 -4.76 -7.25 8.82
C ALA A 58 -4.91 -8.71 8.32
N ALA A 59 -5.66 -8.92 7.23
CA ALA A 59 -5.92 -10.25 6.67
C ALA A 59 -4.67 -10.90 6.05
N THR A 60 -3.71 -10.09 5.60
CA THR A 60 -2.50 -10.54 4.91
C THR A 60 -1.23 -10.37 5.73
N ARG A 61 -1.37 -10.12 7.05
CA ARG A 61 -0.20 -10.03 7.95
C ARG A 61 0.62 -11.30 7.82
N PRO A 62 1.91 -11.22 7.46
CA PRO A 62 2.76 -12.38 7.48
C PRO A 62 2.87 -12.87 8.94
N ALA A 63 2.81 -14.19 9.14
CA ALA A 63 3.13 -14.76 10.43
C ALA A 63 4.58 -14.36 10.78
N HIS A 64 4.76 -13.65 11.90
CA HIS A 64 6.10 -13.43 12.42
C HIS A 64 6.74 -14.82 12.68
N PRO A 65 8.02 -15.05 12.32
CA PRO A 65 8.71 -16.31 12.64
C PRO A 65 8.87 -16.61 14.15
N GLY A 66 8.12 -15.93 15.04
CA GLY A 66 8.12 -16.14 16.48
C GLY A 66 6.74 -16.08 17.16
N GLU A 67 5.63 -15.87 16.42
CA GLU A 67 4.28 -15.93 16.99
C GLU A 67 3.53 -17.11 16.37
N SER A 68 3.78 -18.29 16.95
CA SER A 68 2.87 -19.41 16.88
C SER A 68 1.62 -19.03 17.65
N SER A 69 0.46 -19.01 16.98
CA SER A 69 -0.86 -18.88 17.62
C SER A 69 -0.93 -19.80 18.85
N ALA A 70 -1.11 -19.19 20.01
CA ALA A 70 -1.74 -19.83 21.17
C ALA A 70 -3.27 -19.70 21.03
#